data_AF-A0A3D5U9Q9-F1
#
_entry.id   AF-A0A3D5U9Q9-F1
#
_cell.length_a   1.000
_cell.length_b   1.000
_cell.length_c   1.000
_cell.angle_alpha   90.00
_cell.angle_beta   90.00
_cell.angle_gamma   90.00
#
_symmetry.space_group_name_H-M   'P 1'
#
loop_
_entity.id
_entity.type
_entity.pdbx_description
1 polymer ?
#
loop_
_entity_poly.entity_id
_entity_poly.type
_entity_poly.pdbx_seq_one_letter_code
_entity_poly.pdbx_strand_id
1 'polypeptide(L)'
;GKLIVADFDTVSVSNLNRQAYDLSQLGMPKVQALEHNIRRVNPFIKLQMHELRLNPDNIASIFADADIMIEALDKAEEKQMLIETWLKSDQVRPLICASGIAGYGRNEDIKSIRDGNLFIIGDMHSEPVEGIAPMAPRVMIVAAMQANLCLEILAKHNKDKA
;
A
#
# COMPACT_ATOMS: atom_id res chain seq x y z
N GLY A 1 9.43 14.66 2.01
CA GLY A 1 9.41 13.19 1.85
C GLY A 1 9.37 12.82 0.38
N LYS A 2 9.58 11.55 0.08
CA LYS A 2 9.48 10.96 -1.27
C LYS A 2 8.46 9.81 -1.20
N LEU A 3 7.58 9.70 -2.18
CA LEU A 3 6.75 8.51 -2.40
C LEU A 3 7.15 7.89 -3.74
N ILE A 4 7.35 6.58 -3.74
CA ILE A 4 7.55 5.78 -4.95
C ILE A 4 6.35 4.85 -5.04
N VAL A 5 5.62 4.91 -6.15
CA VAL A 5 4.38 4.16 -6.34
C VAL A 5 4.46 3.38 -7.65
N ALA A 6 4.07 2.12 -7.60
CA ALA A 6 3.93 1.27 -8.78
C ALA A 6 2.52 0.65 -8.83
N ASP A 7 1.83 0.84 -9.94
CA ASP A 7 0.53 0.23 -10.24
C ASP A 7 0.41 0.17 -11.77
N PHE A 8 -0.13 -0.92 -12.30
CA PHE A 8 -0.25 -1.15 -13.75
C PHE A 8 -1.69 -0.99 -14.26
N ASP A 9 -2.67 -0.86 -13.37
CA ASP A 9 -4.07 -0.81 -13.72
C ASP A 9 -4.50 0.60 -14.15
N THR A 10 -5.68 0.64 -14.77
CA THR A 10 -6.44 1.86 -15.03
C THR A 10 -7.60 2.01 -14.05
N VAL A 11 -8.03 3.25 -13.82
CA VAL A 11 -9.18 3.57 -12.98
C VAL A 11 -10.45 3.04 -13.65
N SER A 12 -11.20 2.22 -12.91
CA SER A 12 -12.48 1.66 -13.35
C SER A 12 -13.62 2.02 -12.40
N VAL A 13 -14.86 1.88 -12.88
CA VAL A 13 -16.07 2.19 -12.09
C VAL A 13 -16.13 1.40 -10.79
N SER A 14 -15.68 0.14 -10.80
CA SER A 14 -15.66 -0.73 -9.62
C SER A 14 -14.65 -0.30 -8.55
N ASN A 15 -13.75 0.64 -8.85
CA ASN A 15 -12.79 1.19 -7.90
C ASN A 15 -13.35 2.37 -7.10
N LEU A 16 -14.29 3.13 -7.69
CA LEU A 16 -14.78 4.40 -7.13
C LEU A 16 -15.47 4.24 -5.77
N ASN A 17 -15.93 3.03 -5.44
CA ASN A 17 -16.58 2.76 -4.16
C ASN A 17 -15.63 2.73 -2.96
N ARG A 18 -14.31 2.62 -3.17
CA ARG A 18 -13.32 2.43 -2.09
C ARG A 18 -11.93 3.03 -2.32
N GLN A 19 -11.59 3.36 -3.56
CA GLN A 19 -10.35 4.03 -3.93
C GLN A 19 -10.63 5.52 -4.13
N ALA A 20 -9.67 6.37 -3.75
CA ALA A 20 -9.81 7.83 -3.81
C ALA A 20 -9.63 8.36 -5.24
N TYR A 21 -10.48 7.91 -6.17
CA TYR A 21 -10.61 8.40 -7.54
C TYR A 21 -12.02 8.96 -7.77
N ASP A 22 -12.17 9.80 -8.78
CA ASP A 22 -13.47 10.34 -9.19
C ASP A 22 -13.86 9.96 -10.64
N LEU A 23 -15.09 10.27 -11.04
CA LEU A 23 -15.64 9.94 -12.36
C LEU A 23 -14.84 10.55 -13.52
N SER A 24 -14.18 11.70 -13.31
CA SER A 24 -13.39 12.35 -14.36
C SER A 24 -12.08 11.61 -14.64
N GLN A 25 -11.67 10.71 -13.75
CA GLN A 25 -10.43 9.94 -13.84
C GLN A 25 -10.63 8.55 -14.47
N LEU A 26 -11.85 8.18 -14.85
CA LEU A 26 -12.13 6.88 -15.48
C LEU A 26 -11.28 6.66 -16.73
N GLY A 27 -10.65 5.48 -16.83
CA GLY A 27 -9.76 5.11 -17.93
C GLY A 27 -8.34 5.69 -17.83
N MET A 28 -8.07 6.58 -16.88
CA MET A 28 -6.72 7.06 -16.61
C MET A 28 -5.90 5.95 -15.93
N PRO A 29 -4.59 5.83 -16.21
CA PRO A 29 -3.72 4.98 -15.40
C PRO A 29 -3.79 5.38 -13.92
N LYS A 30 -3.93 4.40 -13.02
CA LYS A 30 -4.11 4.64 -11.59
C LYS A 30 -2.99 5.51 -11.01
N VAL A 31 -1.74 5.24 -11.40
CA VAL A 31 -0.59 6.04 -10.95
C VAL A 31 -0.70 7.51 -11.36
N GLN A 32 -1.21 7.81 -12.54
CA GLN A 32 -1.37 9.20 -13.01
C GLN A 32 -2.51 9.90 -12.27
N ALA A 33 -3.64 9.21 -12.09
CA ALA A 33 -4.78 9.72 -11.32
C ALA A 33 -4.37 9.99 -9.86
N LEU A 34 -3.61 9.09 -9.25
CA LEU A 34 -3.10 9.23 -7.90
C LEU A 34 -2.08 10.37 -7.78
N GLU A 35 -1.18 10.54 -8.75
CA GLU A 35 -0.26 11.68 -8.78
C GLU A 35 -1.02 13.00 -8.79
N HIS A 36 -2.04 13.12 -9.64
CA HIS A 36 -2.89 14.30 -9.69
C HIS A 36 -3.53 14.58 -8.32
N ASN A 37 -4.08 13.55 -7.69
CA ASN A 37 -4.75 13.67 -6.39
C ASN A 37 -3.77 14.07 -5.28
N ILE A 38 -2.57 13.47 -5.23
CA ILE A 38 -1.55 13.83 -4.23
C ILE A 38 -1.05 15.26 -4.44
N ARG A 39 -0.77 15.68 -5.67
CA ARG A 39 -0.27 17.04 -5.94
C ARG A 39 -1.27 18.13 -5.59
N ARG A 40 -2.58 17.85 -5.69
CA ARG A 40 -3.64 18.75 -5.21
C ARG A 40 -3.63 18.95 -3.70
N VAL A 41 -3.17 17.95 -2.94
CA VAL A 41 -3.08 18.00 -1.48
C VAL A 41 -1.74 18.58 -1.02
N ASN A 42 -0.63 18.12 -1.60
CA ASN A 42 0.71 18.57 -1.26
C ASN A 42 1.61 18.61 -2.52
N PRO A 43 1.78 19.78 -3.16
CA PRO A 43 2.56 19.89 -4.38
C PRO A 43 4.09 19.80 -4.16
N PHE A 44 4.56 19.86 -2.91
CA PHE A 44 5.98 19.89 -2.57
C PHE A 44 6.59 18.50 -2.35
N ILE A 45 5.77 17.45 -2.37
CA ILE A 45 6.25 16.07 -2.19
C ILE A 45 6.94 15.56 -3.46
N LYS A 46 8.03 14.83 -3.29
CA LYS A 46 8.69 14.14 -4.42
C LYS A 46 7.89 12.88 -4.74
N LEU A 47 7.43 12.75 -5.98
CA LEU A 47 6.70 11.59 -6.47
C LEU A 47 7.51 10.89 -7.56
N GLN A 48 7.54 9.57 -7.50
CA GLN A 48 8.09 8.72 -8.55
C GLN A 48 7.05 7.65 -8.87
N MET A 49 6.39 7.82 -10.01
CA MET A 49 5.22 7.04 -10.41
C MET A 49 5.63 6.05 -11.50
N HIS A 50 5.31 4.77 -11.31
CA HIS A 50 5.67 3.70 -12.23
C HIS A 50 4.41 2.97 -12.70
N GLU A 51 4.05 3.21 -13.96
CA GLU A 51 2.93 2.54 -14.63
C GLU A 51 3.36 1.15 -15.15
N LEU A 52 3.60 0.21 -14.24
CA LEU A 52 4.09 -1.12 -14.57
C LEU A 52 3.70 -2.15 -13.51
N ARG A 53 3.73 -3.42 -13.92
CA ARG A 53 3.49 -4.55 -13.01
C ARG A 53 4.79 -4.95 -12.34
N LEU A 54 4.77 -5.03 -11.01
CA LEU A 54 5.94 -5.47 -10.24
C LEU A 54 6.26 -6.93 -10.51
N ASN A 55 7.55 -7.23 -10.55
CA ASN A 55 8.10 -8.57 -10.64
C ASN A 55 9.44 -8.62 -9.88
N PRO A 56 9.99 -9.83 -9.62
CA PRO A 56 11.23 -9.95 -8.87
C PRO A 56 12.40 -9.16 -9.44
N ASP A 57 12.47 -8.99 -10.76
CA ASP A 57 13.58 -8.34 -11.46
C ASP A 57 13.55 -6.82 -11.33
N ASN A 58 12.36 -6.21 -11.18
CA ASN A 58 12.19 -4.76 -11.17
C ASN A 58 12.05 -4.14 -9.77
N ILE A 59 11.62 -4.90 -8.76
CA ILE A 59 11.38 -4.38 -7.41
C ILE A 59 12.63 -3.72 -6.82
N ALA A 60 13.78 -4.37 -6.91
CA ALA A 60 15.02 -3.88 -6.32
C ALA A 60 15.47 -2.55 -6.93
N SER A 61 15.32 -2.37 -8.25
CA SER A 61 15.72 -1.14 -8.94
C SER A 61 14.73 0.00 -8.71
N ILE A 62 13.43 -0.29 -8.74
CA ILE A 62 12.37 0.71 -8.57
C ILE A 62 12.37 1.30 -7.17
N PHE A 63 12.55 0.45 -6.15
CA PHE A 63 12.45 0.83 -4.74
C PHE A 63 13.81 0.87 -4.02
N ALA A 64 14.90 1.04 -4.78
CA ALA A 64 16.26 1.11 -4.23
C ALA A 64 16.37 2.14 -3.10
N ASP A 65 15.78 3.33 -3.30
CA ASP A 65 15.84 4.45 -2.35
C ASP A 65 14.74 4.44 -1.27
N ALA A 66 13.88 3.42 -1.23
CA ALA A 66 12.77 3.39 -0.27
C ALA A 66 13.27 2.96 1.12
N ASP A 67 12.94 3.73 2.16
CA ASP A 67 13.26 3.34 3.55
C ASP A 67 12.31 2.25 4.08
N ILE A 68 11.06 2.27 3.61
CA ILE A 68 9.97 1.40 4.04
C ILE A 68 9.14 1.02 2.81
N MET A 69 8.73 -0.25 2.71
CA MET A 69 7.78 -0.74 1.72
C MET A 69 6.38 -0.81 2.33
N ILE A 70 5.37 -0.32 1.60
CA ILE A 70 3.96 -0.55 1.90
C ILE A 70 3.38 -1.40 0.78
N GLU A 71 2.83 -2.55 1.15
CA GLU A 71 2.17 -3.46 0.22
C GLU A 71 0.67 -3.18 0.18
N ALA A 72 0.14 -3.06 -1.04
CA ALA A 72 -1.27 -2.77 -1.34
C ALA A 72 -1.74 -3.53 -2.60
N LEU A 73 -1.34 -4.79 -2.73
CA LEU A 73 -1.66 -5.68 -3.85
C LEU A 73 -2.92 -6.49 -3.54
N ASP A 74 -3.74 -6.72 -4.58
CA ASP A 74 -5.02 -7.41 -4.45
C ASP A 74 -4.87 -8.96 -4.45
N LYS A 75 -3.78 -9.49 -5.03
CA LYS A 75 -3.58 -10.94 -5.23
C LYS A 75 -2.59 -11.52 -4.23
N ALA A 76 -2.94 -12.68 -3.68
CA ALA A 76 -2.10 -13.38 -2.71
C ALA A 76 -0.73 -13.75 -3.27
N GLU A 77 -0.66 -14.18 -4.54
CA GLU A 77 0.59 -14.58 -5.19
C GLU A 77 1.52 -13.38 -5.41
N GLU A 78 0.97 -12.22 -5.77
CA GLU A 78 1.75 -10.99 -5.97
C GLU A 78 2.24 -10.43 -4.63
N LYS A 79 1.41 -10.51 -3.59
CA LYS A 79 1.80 -10.18 -2.21
C LYS A 79 2.95 -11.06 -1.73
N GLN A 80 2.84 -12.38 -1.91
CA GLN A 80 3.91 -13.31 -1.56
C GLN A 80 5.19 -12.99 -2.33
N MET A 81 5.10 -12.77 -3.63
CA MET A 81 6.23 -12.39 -4.47
C MET A 81 6.92 -11.13 -3.97
N LEU A 82 6.16 -10.08 -3.62
CA LEU A 82 6.72 -8.84 -3.08
C LEU A 82 7.39 -9.06 -1.73
N ILE A 83 6.75 -9.79 -0.80
CA ILE A 83 7.29 -10.09 0.52
C ILE A 83 8.63 -10.82 0.39
N GLU A 84 8.66 -11.91 -0.39
CA GLU A 84 9.88 -12.69 -0.57
C GLU A 84 11.00 -11.88 -1.23
N THR A 85 10.67 -11.10 -2.26
CA THR A 85 11.67 -10.30 -2.98
C THR A 85 12.25 -9.21 -2.10
N TRP A 86 11.39 -8.50 -1.35
CA TRP A 86 11.81 -7.41 -0.47
C TRP A 86 12.64 -7.91 0.72
N LEU A 87 12.22 -9.00 1.36
CA LEU A 87 12.91 -9.54 2.54
C LEU A 87 14.21 -10.28 2.20
N LYS A 88 14.41 -10.72 0.95
CA LYS A 88 15.69 -11.29 0.47
C LYS A 88 16.75 -10.22 0.18
N SER A 89 16.40 -8.94 0.21
CA SER A 89 17.37 -7.85 0.03
C SER A 89 18.40 -7.84 1.15
N ASP A 90 19.66 -7.54 0.83
CA ASP A 90 20.72 -7.32 1.83
C ASP A 90 20.39 -6.18 2.80
N GLN A 91 19.52 -5.26 2.38
CA GLN A 91 19.06 -4.17 3.23
C GLN A 91 17.86 -4.59 4.06
N VAL A 92 18.06 -4.66 5.36
CA VAL A 92 17.03 -4.97 6.35
C VAL A 92 16.08 -3.78 6.52
N ARG A 93 15.03 -3.71 5.70
CA ARG A 93 14.07 -2.59 5.67
C ARG A 93 12.63 -3.03 6.01
N PRO A 94 11.87 -2.22 6.77
CA PRO A 94 10.48 -2.54 7.11
C PRO A 94 9.57 -2.74 5.89
N LEU A 95 8.67 -3.71 6.00
CA LEU A 95 7.60 -4.02 5.06
C LEU A 95 6.26 -4.03 5.81
N ILE A 96 5.30 -3.23 5.36
CA ILE A 96 3.98 -3.12 5.97
C ILE A 96 2.92 -3.63 4.98
N CYS A 97 2.32 -4.76 5.29
CA CYS A 97 1.29 -5.43 4.49
C CYS A 97 -0.10 -5.27 5.09
N ALA A 98 -1.11 -5.45 4.24
CA ALA A 98 -2.50 -5.60 4.67
C ALA A 98 -2.98 -7.05 4.49
N SER A 99 -3.80 -7.54 5.41
CA SER A 99 -4.45 -8.87 5.30
C SER A 99 -5.80 -8.89 5.99
N GLY A 100 -6.83 -9.43 5.33
CA GLY A 100 -8.15 -9.55 5.93
C GLY A 100 -8.91 -8.21 6.02
N ILE A 101 -9.28 -7.65 4.86
CA ILE A 101 -9.90 -6.29 4.78
C ILE A 101 -11.29 -6.30 4.14
N ALA A 102 -11.81 -7.47 3.77
CA ALA A 102 -13.11 -7.58 3.10
C ALA A 102 -14.30 -7.31 4.05
N GLY A 103 -15.45 -6.91 3.50
CA GLY A 103 -16.68 -6.73 4.25
C GLY A 103 -16.74 -5.46 5.10
N TYR A 104 -17.52 -5.49 6.19
CA TYR A 104 -17.87 -4.34 7.02
C TYR A 104 -17.89 -4.70 8.51
N GLY A 105 -17.83 -3.68 9.39
CA GLY A 105 -17.81 -3.86 10.85
C GLY A 105 -16.55 -4.54 11.38
N ARG A 106 -16.65 -5.12 12.59
CA ARG A 106 -15.57 -5.87 13.25
C ARG A 106 -14.25 -5.10 13.30
N ASN A 107 -14.33 -3.87 13.79
CA ASN A 107 -13.16 -3.01 13.91
C ASN A 107 -12.23 -3.52 15.02
N GLU A 108 -12.81 -4.15 16.05
CA GLU A 108 -12.14 -4.79 17.17
C GLU A 108 -11.21 -5.94 16.76
N ASP A 109 -11.45 -6.56 15.59
CA ASP A 109 -10.62 -7.64 15.06
C ASP A 109 -9.39 -7.12 14.31
N ILE A 110 -9.39 -5.85 13.89
CA ILE A 110 -8.30 -5.23 13.14
C ILE A 110 -7.13 -4.95 14.07
N LYS A 111 -5.99 -5.58 13.80
CA LYS A 111 -4.78 -5.48 14.62
C LYS A 111 -3.52 -5.38 13.76
N SER A 112 -2.41 -5.05 14.41
CA SER A 112 -1.08 -5.11 13.81
C SER A 112 -0.31 -6.27 14.41
N ILE A 113 0.20 -7.15 13.55
CA ILE A 113 1.12 -8.24 13.89
C ILE A 113 2.49 -7.88 13.35
N ARG A 114 3.55 -8.24 14.07
CA ARG A 114 4.93 -8.00 13.67
C ARG A 114 5.74 -9.29 13.76
N ASP A 115 6.50 -9.57 12.71
CA ASP A 115 7.56 -10.58 12.69
C ASP A 115 8.84 -9.97 12.09
N GLY A 116 9.83 -9.70 12.94
CA GLY A 116 11.04 -8.98 12.54
C GLY A 116 10.73 -7.60 11.93
N ASN A 117 10.91 -7.48 10.61
CA ASN A 117 10.66 -6.27 9.83
C ASN A 117 9.39 -6.35 8.98
N LEU A 118 8.67 -7.47 9.04
CA LEU A 118 7.36 -7.63 8.43
C LEU A 118 6.28 -7.22 9.43
N PHE A 119 5.41 -6.32 8.99
CA PHE A 119 4.24 -5.87 9.72
C PHE A 119 3.00 -6.23 8.90
N ILE A 120 2.00 -6.83 9.51
CA ILE A 120 0.75 -7.19 8.84
C ILE A 120 -0.40 -6.56 9.60
N ILE A 121 -1.22 -5.78 8.90
CA ILE A 121 -2.34 -5.05 9.47
C ILE A 121 -3.67 -5.56 8.89
N GLY A 122 -4.64 -5.79 9.76
CA GLY A 122 -5.99 -6.23 9.41
C GLY A 122 -6.49 -7.33 10.34
N ASP A 123 -7.51 -8.08 9.91
CA ASP A 123 -8.12 -9.13 10.74
C ASP A 123 -7.59 -10.56 10.44
N MET A 124 -6.73 -10.70 9.42
CA MET A 124 -6.11 -11.95 8.97
C MET A 124 -7.04 -13.02 8.39
N HIS A 125 -8.36 -12.84 8.38
CA HIS A 125 -9.30 -13.89 7.98
C HIS A 125 -10.40 -13.44 7.01
N SER A 126 -10.66 -12.15 6.86
CA SER A 126 -11.75 -11.66 6.00
C SER A 126 -11.31 -11.52 4.56
N GLU A 127 -11.67 -12.53 3.77
CA GLU A 127 -11.44 -12.56 2.33
C GLU A 127 -12.68 -12.12 1.54
N PRO A 128 -12.51 -11.58 0.32
CA PRO A 128 -13.64 -11.32 -0.57
C PRO A 128 -14.35 -12.64 -0.90
N VAL A 129 -15.64 -12.70 -0.63
CA VAL A 129 -16.52 -13.82 -1.02
C VAL A 129 -17.61 -13.29 -1.95
N GLU A 130 -18.37 -14.19 -2.58
CA GLU A 130 -19.47 -13.80 -3.46
C GLU A 130 -20.43 -12.83 -2.75
N GLY A 131 -20.64 -11.65 -3.35
CA GLY A 131 -21.48 -10.59 -2.79
C GLY A 131 -20.83 -9.72 -1.71
N ILE A 132 -19.64 -10.05 -1.20
CA ILE A 132 -18.93 -9.28 -0.16
C ILE A 132 -17.56 -8.83 -0.67
N ALA A 133 -17.51 -7.58 -1.14
CA ALA A 133 -16.27 -6.92 -1.55
C ALA A 133 -15.56 -6.23 -0.37
N PRO A 134 -14.30 -5.81 -0.54
CA PRO A 134 -13.69 -4.82 0.35
C PRO A 134 -14.49 -3.51 0.33
N MET A 135 -15.01 -3.12 1.50
CA MET A 135 -15.79 -1.89 1.66
C MET A 135 -14.88 -0.75 2.13
N ALA A 136 -15.13 0.47 1.63
CA ALA A 136 -14.30 1.63 1.93
C ALA A 136 -13.98 1.83 3.41
N PRO A 137 -14.94 1.71 4.36
CA PRO A 137 -14.64 1.95 5.76
C PRO A 137 -13.54 1.04 6.32
N ARG A 138 -13.57 -0.27 6.02
CA ARG A 138 -12.53 -1.20 6.48
C ARG A 138 -11.21 -0.98 5.77
N VAL A 139 -11.25 -0.80 4.44
CA VAL A 139 -10.06 -0.51 3.62
C VAL A 139 -9.35 0.75 4.13
N MET A 140 -10.09 1.81 4.43
CA MET A 140 -9.55 3.07 4.92
C MET A 140 -8.97 2.96 6.34
N ILE A 141 -9.57 2.18 7.24
CA ILE A 141 -9.01 1.93 8.57
C ILE A 141 -7.63 1.27 8.44
N VAL A 142 -7.55 0.19 7.67
CA VAL A 142 -6.29 -0.55 7.48
C VAL A 142 -5.25 0.33 6.78
N ALA A 143 -5.62 1.05 5.72
CA ALA A 143 -4.72 1.98 5.03
C ALA A 143 -4.21 3.09 5.95
N ALA A 144 -5.07 3.66 6.80
CA ALA A 144 -4.67 4.66 7.79
C ALA A 144 -3.71 4.09 8.84
N MET A 145 -3.94 2.84 9.28
CA MET A 145 -3.01 2.15 10.18
C MET A 145 -1.65 1.88 9.53
N GLN A 146 -1.61 1.47 8.25
CA GLN A 146 -0.37 1.30 7.49
C GLN A 146 0.40 2.63 7.41
N ALA A 147 -0.30 3.72 7.05
CA ALA A 147 0.31 5.05 6.97
C ALA A 147 0.82 5.54 8.33
N ASN A 148 0.04 5.37 9.40
CA ASN A 148 0.44 5.78 10.74
C ASN A 148 1.66 5.01 11.25
N LEU A 149 1.72 3.69 11.03
CA LEU A 149 2.88 2.87 11.38
C LEU A 149 4.12 3.28 10.57
N CYS A 150 3.96 3.56 9.27
CA CYS A 150 5.05 4.07 8.43
C CYS A 150 5.64 5.37 9.02
N LEU A 151 4.78 6.32 9.41
CA LEU A 151 5.22 7.56 10.05
C LEU A 151 5.91 7.31 11.39
N GLU A 152 5.40 6.40 12.22
CA GLU A 152 6.00 6.05 13.50
C GLU A 152 7.43 5.52 13.33
N ILE A 153 7.65 4.61 12.37
CA ILE A 153 8.95 4.02 12.07
C ILE A 153 9.91 5.11 11.55
N LEU A 154 9.49 5.92 10.57
CA LEU A 154 10.32 7.00 10.01
C LEU A 154 10.71 8.03 11.07
N ALA A 155 9.77 8.41 11.95
CA ALA A 155 10.02 9.39 13.01
C ALA A 155 11.04 8.89 14.04
N LYS A 156 11.01 7.59 14.38
CA LYS A 156 12.01 6.98 15.27
C LYS A 156 13.39 6.96 14.62
N HIS A 157 13.48 6.56 13.35
CA HIS A 157 14.73 6.51 12.60
C HIS A 157 15.44 7.87 12.49
N ASN A 158 14.67 8.97 12.41
CA ASN A 158 15.23 10.32 12.36
C ASN A 158 15.75 10.80 13.72
N LYS A 159 15.21 10.31 14.84
CA LYS A 159 15.74 10.63 16.18
C LYS A 159 17.09 9.97 16.42
N ASP A 160 17.31 8.78 15.88
CA ASP A 160 18.58 8.06 16.05
C ASP A 160 19.71 8.64 15.17
N LYS A 161 19.39 9.51 14.20
CA LYS A 161 20.34 10.19 13.31
C LYS A 161 20.66 11.64 13.72
N ALA A 162 19.94 12.21 14.69
CA ALA A 162 20.08 13.59 15.17
C ALA A 162 20.83 13.64 16.50
#